data_AF-A0A0Q6AGF1-F1
#
_entry.id   AF-A0A0Q6AGF1-F1
#
_cell.length_a   1.000
_cell.length_b   1.000
_cell.length_c   1.000
_cell.angle_alpha   90.00
_cell.angle_beta   90.00
_cell.angle_gamma   90.00
#
_symmetry.space_group_name_H-M   'P 1'
#
loop_
_entity.id
_entity.type
_entity.pdbx_description
1 polymer ?
#
loop_
_entity_poly.entity_id
_entity_poly.type
_entity_poly.pdbx_seq_one_letter_code
_entity_poly.pdbx_strand_id
1 'polypeptide(L)'
;MQQSKFPKYIFDWFGGLVLLIGYIIGSVIVGFVGVAGKFIFRLDFMQKPWFLMLSNAIVFCLVIAAFDFLIVRPKTGKKLNFNFSPTNFYTYLLIFPMMLGMMFIGEFFTAQIPTTGPFFGDYYEFFENLMSGLTDDPVLMVITAVIMAPIFEEIIFRGIIQKGLMNKGVEPWKAILFSSLLFGLIHGNPWQFVGATLLGGVLGLVYYKTKSLLLPMLLHGFNNLCSTLLVTYTKNESFAQAFKIPEWEILIIGIVLFSLFCYLFMKKNKVHYSDI
;
A
#
# COMPACT_ATOMS: atom_id res chain seq x y z
N MET A 1 6.00 -32.18 -7.85
CA MET A 1 7.06 -31.71 -6.93
C MET A 1 8.32 -31.40 -7.73
N GLN A 2 8.60 -30.13 -7.98
CA GLN A 2 9.96 -29.67 -8.23
C GLN A 2 10.20 -28.57 -7.20
N GLN A 3 10.92 -28.89 -6.13
CA GLN A 3 11.47 -27.85 -5.27
C GLN A 3 12.38 -27.00 -6.16
N SER A 4 12.16 -25.69 -6.16
CA SER A 4 13.02 -24.74 -6.86
C SER A 4 14.48 -25.03 -6.50
N LYS A 5 15.32 -25.21 -7.53
CA LYS A 5 16.75 -25.57 -7.38
C LYS A 5 17.55 -24.48 -6.62
N PHE A 6 16.94 -23.32 -6.37
CA PHE A 6 17.54 -22.18 -5.69
C PHE A 6 16.83 -21.91 -4.36
N PRO A 7 17.58 -21.56 -3.30
CA PRO A 7 16.97 -21.16 -2.04
C PRO A 7 16.12 -19.90 -2.25
N LYS A 8 14.98 -19.82 -1.54
CA LYS A 8 14.12 -18.64 -1.52
C LYS A 8 14.67 -17.62 -0.51
N TYR A 9 14.54 -16.32 -0.79
CA TYR A 9 14.84 -15.31 0.21
C TYR A 9 13.77 -15.31 1.31
N ILE A 10 14.16 -14.90 2.51
CA ILE A 10 13.28 -14.77 3.67
C ILE A 10 13.24 -13.32 4.15
N PHE A 11 12.23 -12.98 4.94
CA PHE A 11 12.16 -11.69 5.65
C PHE A 11 12.33 -11.90 7.15
N ASP A 12 13.31 -11.22 7.73
CA ASP A 12 13.66 -11.21 9.16
C ASP A 12 14.00 -9.77 9.59
N TRP A 13 14.46 -9.60 10.83
CA TRP A 13 14.80 -8.26 11.37
C TRP A 13 15.89 -7.56 10.56
N PHE A 14 16.85 -8.31 10.00
CA PHE A 14 17.92 -7.76 9.18
C PHE A 14 17.38 -7.28 7.83
N GLY A 15 16.45 -8.03 7.23
CA GLY A 15 15.69 -7.58 6.07
C GLY A 15 14.94 -6.27 6.32
N GLY A 16 14.29 -6.14 7.48
CA GLY A 16 13.64 -4.88 7.90
C GLY A 16 14.62 -3.72 8.07
N LEU A 17 15.78 -3.97 8.66
CA LEU A 17 16.85 -2.97 8.81
C LEU A 17 17.37 -2.48 7.44
N VAL A 18 17.57 -3.39 6.48
CA VAL A 18 17.99 -3.03 5.12
C VAL A 18 16.97 -2.12 4.43
N LEU A 19 15.67 -2.39 4.57
CA LEU A 19 14.63 -1.52 4.01
C LEU A 19 14.66 -0.13 4.66
N LEU A 20 14.75 -0.06 5.99
CA LEU A 20 14.79 1.21 6.74
C LEU A 20 16.03 2.04 6.42
N ILE A 21 17.22 1.42 6.46
CA ILE A 21 18.48 2.11 6.13
C ILE A 21 18.48 2.54 4.66
N GLY A 22 17.98 1.69 3.75
CA GLY A 22 17.82 2.03 2.34
C GLY A 22 16.94 3.28 2.15
N TYR A 23 15.87 3.39 2.92
CA TYR A 23 14.97 4.55 2.89
C TYR A 23 15.67 5.81 3.38
N ILE A 24 16.35 5.74 4.53
CA ILE A 24 17.10 6.86 5.10
C ILE A 24 18.19 7.35 4.14
N ILE A 25 19.01 6.42 3.62
CA ILE A 25 20.08 6.76 2.66
C ILE A 25 19.49 7.35 1.38
N GLY A 26 18.43 6.76 0.84
CA GLY A 26 17.74 7.28 -0.35
C GLY A 26 17.25 8.71 -0.13
N SER A 27 16.58 8.97 0.99
CA SER A 27 16.08 10.30 1.34
C SER A 27 17.22 11.31 1.51
N VAL A 28 18.35 10.91 2.11
CA VAL A 28 19.54 11.78 2.24
C VAL A 28 20.14 12.11 0.87
N ILE A 29 20.27 11.11 -0.03
CA ILE A 29 20.81 11.32 -1.38
C ILE A 29 19.94 12.31 -2.15
N VAL A 30 18.63 12.09 -2.15
CA VAL A 30 17.67 12.95 -2.86
C VAL A 30 17.61 14.35 -2.23
N GLY A 31 17.68 14.42 -0.90
CA GLY A 31 17.82 15.66 -0.13
C GLY A 31 19.04 16.48 -0.59
N PHE A 32 20.19 15.82 -0.69
CA PHE A 32 21.43 16.44 -1.17
C PHE A 32 21.31 16.93 -2.62
N VAL A 33 20.68 16.15 -3.51
CA VAL A 33 20.44 16.57 -4.91
C VAL A 33 19.59 17.84 -4.98
N GLY A 34 18.52 17.93 -4.18
CA GLY A 34 17.68 19.12 -4.18
C GLY A 34 18.42 20.36 -3.64
N VAL A 35 19.23 20.21 -2.59
CA VAL A 35 20.07 21.29 -2.05
C VAL A 35 21.14 21.71 -3.05
N ALA A 36 21.88 20.76 -3.62
CA ALA A 36 22.91 21.03 -4.62
C ALA A 36 22.33 21.74 -5.85
N GLY A 37 21.13 21.35 -6.29
CA GLY A 37 20.43 22.01 -7.40
C GLY A 37 20.18 23.50 -7.15
N LYS A 38 19.82 23.86 -5.91
CA LYS A 38 19.65 25.26 -5.49
C LYS A 38 20.95 26.06 -5.59
N PHE A 39 22.08 25.49 -5.20
CA PHE A 39 23.37 26.17 -5.25
C PHE A 39 23.96 26.24 -6.67
N ILE A 40 23.86 25.16 -7.44
CA ILE A 40 24.49 25.03 -8.76
C ILE A 40 23.65 25.74 -9.83
N PHE A 41 22.34 25.49 -9.88
CA PHE A 41 21.46 25.97 -10.94
C PHE A 41 20.62 27.18 -10.52
N ARG A 42 20.68 27.61 -9.25
CA ARG A 42 19.78 28.63 -8.66
C ARG A 42 18.30 28.28 -8.80
N LEU A 43 17.99 26.98 -8.93
CA LEU A 43 16.64 26.45 -9.02
C LEU A 43 16.29 25.74 -7.71
N ASP A 44 15.22 26.18 -7.05
CA ASP A 44 14.72 25.50 -5.86
C ASP A 44 13.83 24.31 -6.26
N PHE A 45 14.46 23.18 -6.59
CA PHE A 45 13.75 21.97 -7.00
C PHE A 45 12.85 21.42 -5.89
N MET A 46 13.21 21.61 -4.61
CA MET A 46 12.45 21.13 -3.47
C MET A 46 11.03 21.72 -3.40
N GLN A 47 10.84 22.90 -3.96
CA GLN A 47 9.55 23.58 -4.06
C GLN A 47 8.72 23.13 -5.29
N LYS A 48 9.26 22.25 -6.14
CA LYS A 48 8.59 21.79 -7.35
C LYS A 48 7.87 20.46 -7.11
N PRO A 49 6.54 20.38 -7.36
CA PRO A 49 5.79 19.15 -7.12
C PRO A 49 6.31 17.93 -7.89
N TRP A 50 6.77 18.12 -9.14
CA TRP A 50 7.37 17.04 -9.94
C TRP A 50 8.67 16.49 -9.32
N PHE A 51 9.44 17.32 -8.64
CA PHE A 51 10.68 16.91 -8.00
C PHE A 51 10.37 16.05 -6.79
N LEU A 52 9.38 16.43 -5.98
CA LEU A 52 8.93 15.63 -4.84
C LEU A 52 8.43 14.24 -5.27
N MET A 53 7.65 14.17 -6.36
CA MET A 53 7.20 12.90 -6.93
C MET A 53 8.39 12.02 -7.37
N LEU A 54 9.31 12.58 -8.16
CA LEU A 54 10.47 11.85 -8.66
C LEU A 54 11.38 11.40 -7.51
N SER A 55 11.58 12.28 -6.53
CA SER A 55 12.30 12.04 -5.29
C SER A 55 11.75 10.81 -4.57
N ASN A 56 10.45 10.76 -4.33
CA ASN A 56 9.80 9.63 -3.66
C ASN A 56 9.99 8.32 -4.46
N ALA A 57 9.83 8.36 -5.79
CA ALA A 57 10.07 7.22 -6.66
C ALA A 57 11.50 6.67 -6.54
N ILE A 58 12.49 7.58 -6.55
CA ILE A 58 13.90 7.24 -6.42
C ILE A 58 14.16 6.58 -5.07
N VAL A 59 13.62 7.13 -3.97
CA VAL A 59 13.78 6.53 -2.64
C VAL A 59 13.24 5.10 -2.62
N PHE A 60 12.02 4.87 -3.11
CA PHE A 60 11.45 3.51 -3.17
C PHE A 60 12.27 2.56 -4.05
N CYS A 61 12.73 3.02 -5.21
CA CYS A 61 13.63 2.24 -6.07
C CYS A 61 14.93 1.87 -5.36
N LEU A 62 15.53 2.79 -4.60
CA LEU A 62 16.75 2.56 -3.82
C LEU A 62 16.50 1.57 -2.67
N VAL A 63 15.36 1.65 -1.98
CA VAL A 63 14.95 0.70 -0.94
C VAL A 63 14.84 -0.72 -1.52
N ILE A 64 14.12 -0.86 -2.64
CA ILE A 64 13.92 -2.16 -3.30
C ILE A 64 15.25 -2.70 -3.84
N ALA A 65 16.08 -1.83 -4.43
CA ALA A 65 17.41 -2.20 -4.91
C ALA A 65 18.32 -2.64 -3.76
N ALA A 66 18.34 -1.92 -2.64
CA ALA A 66 19.12 -2.29 -1.45
C ALA A 66 18.73 -3.69 -0.96
N PHE A 67 17.43 -3.99 -0.88
CA PHE A 67 16.97 -5.33 -0.51
C PHE A 67 17.38 -6.40 -1.55
N ASP A 68 17.24 -6.11 -2.84
CA ASP A 68 17.65 -7.03 -3.90
C ASP A 68 19.15 -7.36 -3.85
N PHE A 69 20.01 -6.33 -3.79
CA PHE A 69 21.46 -6.49 -3.83
C PHE A 69 22.06 -7.04 -2.53
N LEU A 70 21.52 -6.67 -1.37
CA LEU A 70 22.09 -7.06 -0.07
C LEU A 70 21.48 -8.35 0.49
N ILE A 71 20.24 -8.70 0.10
CA ILE A 71 19.54 -9.87 0.65
C ILE A 71 19.25 -10.91 -0.43
N VAL A 72 18.58 -10.52 -1.53
CA VAL A 72 18.01 -11.50 -2.47
C VAL A 72 19.08 -12.14 -3.33
N ARG A 73 19.94 -11.36 -3.99
CA ARG A 73 20.99 -11.90 -4.88
C ARG A 73 22.01 -12.76 -4.11
N PRO A 74 22.53 -12.33 -2.94
CA PRO A 74 23.50 -13.13 -2.20
C PRO A 74 22.92 -14.45 -1.70
N LYS A 75 21.64 -14.45 -1.28
CA LYS A 75 20.98 -15.67 -0.77
C LYS A 75 20.52 -16.60 -1.89
N THR A 76 19.95 -16.07 -2.96
CA THR A 76 19.22 -16.86 -3.98
C THR A 76 20.00 -17.08 -5.27
N GLY A 77 21.07 -16.30 -5.52
CA GLY A 77 21.78 -16.25 -6.79
C GLY A 77 20.97 -15.63 -7.94
N LYS A 78 19.78 -15.09 -7.66
CA LYS A 78 18.87 -14.50 -8.66
C LYS A 78 18.45 -13.09 -8.24
N LYS A 79 18.01 -12.31 -9.24
CA LYS A 79 17.38 -11.01 -9.01
C LYS A 79 16.00 -11.20 -8.38
N LEU A 80 15.61 -10.26 -7.54
CA LEU A 80 14.25 -10.12 -7.04
C LEU A 80 13.30 -10.05 -8.23
N ASN A 81 12.33 -10.96 -8.22
CA ASN A 81 11.35 -11.11 -9.29
C ASN A 81 9.97 -11.34 -8.70
N PHE A 82 8.96 -10.80 -9.39
CA PHE A 82 7.57 -10.90 -9.02
C PHE A 82 6.72 -11.34 -10.20
N ASN A 83 5.62 -12.00 -9.89
CA ASN A 83 4.63 -12.38 -10.87
C ASN A 83 3.63 -11.22 -11.03
N PHE A 84 3.51 -10.72 -12.25
CA PHE A 84 2.55 -9.67 -12.64
C PHE A 84 1.50 -10.19 -13.62
N SER A 85 1.39 -11.51 -13.79
CA SER A 85 0.44 -12.10 -14.71
C SER A 85 -1.00 -11.75 -14.31
N PRO A 86 -1.87 -11.44 -15.28
CA PRO A 86 -3.30 -11.32 -15.03
C PRO A 86 -3.88 -12.68 -14.61
N THR A 87 -5.09 -12.64 -14.08
CA THR A 87 -5.86 -13.86 -13.78
C THR A 87 -7.15 -13.89 -14.60
N ASN A 88 -8.01 -14.87 -14.35
CA ASN A 88 -9.31 -14.96 -15.03
C ASN A 88 -10.15 -13.70 -14.74
N PHE A 89 -10.86 -13.18 -15.75
CA PHE A 89 -11.71 -11.99 -15.63
C PHE A 89 -12.68 -12.06 -14.43
N TYR A 90 -13.25 -13.24 -14.16
CA TYR A 90 -14.11 -13.45 -13.00
C TYR A 90 -13.45 -13.14 -11.65
N THR A 91 -12.13 -13.28 -11.52
CA THR A 91 -11.44 -12.92 -10.29
C THR A 91 -11.55 -11.41 -10.04
N TYR A 92 -11.43 -10.59 -11.09
CA TYR A 92 -11.61 -9.14 -11.02
C TYR A 92 -13.04 -8.78 -10.56
N LEU A 93 -14.05 -9.45 -11.11
CA LEU A 93 -15.46 -9.27 -10.70
C LEU A 93 -15.72 -9.61 -9.22
N LEU A 94 -14.86 -10.40 -8.59
CA LEU A 94 -15.00 -10.75 -7.18
C LEU A 94 -14.19 -9.82 -6.27
N ILE A 95 -12.95 -9.51 -6.65
CA ILE A 95 -12.04 -8.78 -5.77
C ILE A 95 -12.37 -7.28 -5.66
N PHE A 96 -12.90 -6.64 -6.71
CA PHE A 96 -13.22 -5.21 -6.68
C PHE A 96 -14.42 -4.89 -5.76
N PRO A 97 -15.56 -5.60 -5.86
CA PRO A 97 -16.65 -5.42 -4.89
C PRO A 97 -16.26 -5.85 -3.47
N MET A 98 -15.41 -6.88 -3.33
CA MET A 98 -14.84 -7.24 -2.02
C MET A 98 -14.02 -6.08 -1.44
N MET A 99 -13.18 -5.44 -2.26
CA MET A 99 -12.41 -4.27 -1.84
C MET A 99 -13.33 -3.11 -1.46
N LEU A 100 -14.33 -2.78 -2.28
CA LEU A 100 -15.30 -1.73 -1.96
C LEU A 100 -16.03 -2.00 -0.63
N GLY A 101 -16.42 -3.24 -0.37
CA GLY A 101 -16.98 -3.63 0.91
C GLY A 101 -16.03 -3.37 2.09
N MET A 102 -14.74 -3.68 1.92
CA MET A 102 -13.73 -3.39 2.94
C MET A 102 -13.47 -1.89 3.11
N MET A 103 -13.55 -1.10 2.03
CA MET A 103 -13.43 0.36 2.11
C MET A 103 -14.50 0.96 3.01
N PHE A 104 -15.76 0.53 2.87
CA PHE A 104 -16.88 0.99 3.71
C PHE A 104 -16.73 0.55 5.17
N ILE A 105 -16.25 -0.67 5.42
CA ILE A 105 -15.95 -1.14 6.78
C ILE A 105 -14.81 -0.29 7.38
N GLY A 106 -13.74 -0.06 6.60
CA GLY A 106 -12.60 0.75 7.02
C GLY A 106 -12.98 2.19 7.35
N GLU A 107 -13.81 2.81 6.51
CA GLU A 107 -14.36 4.15 6.73
C GLU A 107 -15.07 4.25 8.07
N PHE A 108 -15.99 3.31 8.38
CA PHE A 108 -16.72 3.33 9.64
C PHE A 108 -15.78 3.35 10.85
N PHE A 109 -14.75 2.49 10.86
CA PHE A 109 -13.79 2.45 11.96
C PHE A 109 -12.90 3.69 12.02
N THR A 110 -12.50 4.22 10.86
CA THR A 110 -11.74 5.47 10.78
C THR A 110 -12.55 6.65 11.32
N ALA A 111 -13.86 6.72 11.04
CA ALA A 111 -14.74 7.78 11.53
C ALA A 111 -14.88 7.80 13.07
N GLN A 112 -14.61 6.67 13.74
CA GLN A 112 -14.62 6.61 15.20
C GLN A 112 -13.35 7.19 15.84
N ILE A 113 -12.31 7.47 15.04
CA ILE A 113 -11.06 8.06 15.53
C ILE A 113 -11.24 9.58 15.57
N PRO A 114 -11.20 10.21 16.76
CA PRO A 114 -11.45 11.63 16.86
C PRO A 114 -10.35 12.42 16.16
N THR A 115 -10.75 13.27 15.20
CA THR A 115 -9.87 14.21 14.49
C THR A 115 -9.85 15.59 15.15
N THR A 116 -10.60 15.78 16.24
CA THR A 116 -10.67 17.02 17.02
C THR A 116 -10.43 16.74 18.50
N GLY A 117 -10.17 17.80 19.28
CA GLY A 117 -9.96 17.70 20.72
C GLY A 117 -8.51 17.43 21.13
N PRO A 118 -8.25 17.21 22.44
CA PRO A 118 -6.91 17.37 23.03
C PRO A 118 -5.91 16.26 22.69
N PHE A 119 -6.36 15.15 22.08
CA PHE A 119 -5.48 14.01 21.82
C PHE A 119 -4.90 14.01 20.41
N PHE A 120 -5.75 14.21 19.40
CA PHE A 120 -5.36 14.17 17.99
C PHE A 120 -5.70 15.45 17.21
N GLY A 121 -6.42 16.42 17.79
CA GLY A 121 -6.84 17.63 17.07
C GLY A 121 -5.68 18.42 16.47
N ASP A 122 -4.73 18.86 17.30
CA ASP A 122 -3.56 19.62 16.84
C ASP A 122 -2.72 18.82 15.82
N TYR A 123 -2.63 17.50 16.00
CA TYR A 123 -1.89 16.62 15.09
C TYR A 123 -2.62 16.45 13.75
N TYR A 124 -3.95 16.37 13.77
CA TYR A 124 -4.79 16.33 12.58
C TYR A 124 -4.69 17.63 11.79
N GLU A 125 -4.86 18.79 12.44
CA GLU A 125 -4.73 20.10 11.79
C GLU A 125 -3.35 20.31 11.19
N PHE A 126 -2.28 19.91 11.89
CA PHE A 126 -0.92 19.96 11.34
C PHE A 126 -0.79 19.09 10.08
N PHE A 127 -1.33 17.86 10.11
CA PHE A 127 -1.27 16.95 8.97
C PHE A 127 -2.09 17.46 7.79
N GLU A 128 -3.30 17.96 8.03
CA GLU A 128 -4.17 18.54 7.00
C GLU A 128 -3.49 19.74 6.31
N ASN A 129 -2.87 20.62 7.09
CA ASN A 129 -2.10 21.76 6.56
C ASN A 129 -0.88 21.33 5.74
N LEU A 130 -0.21 20.23 6.11
CA LEU A 130 0.87 19.66 5.30
C LEU A 130 0.36 19.04 4.00
N MET A 131 -0.79 18.38 4.03
CA MET A 131 -1.34 17.66 2.87
C MET A 131 -2.03 18.60 1.87
N SER A 132 -2.69 19.66 2.33
CA SER A 132 -3.40 20.61 1.44
C SER A 132 -2.46 21.18 0.37
N GLY A 133 -1.25 21.57 0.74
CA GLY A 133 -0.22 22.06 -0.21
C GLY A 133 0.35 21.01 -1.16
N LEU A 134 0.10 19.73 -0.93
CA LEU A 134 0.50 18.62 -1.81
C LEU A 134 -0.61 18.17 -2.76
N THR A 135 -1.87 18.51 -2.46
CA THR A 135 -3.06 18.02 -3.18
C THR A 135 -3.61 18.97 -4.24
N ASP A 136 -2.98 20.12 -4.47
CA ASP A 136 -3.48 21.17 -5.37
C ASP A 136 -3.45 20.78 -6.87
N ASP A 137 -2.67 19.77 -7.27
CA ASP A 137 -2.61 19.26 -8.64
C ASP A 137 -3.26 17.86 -8.73
N PRO A 138 -4.50 17.75 -9.26
CA PRO A 138 -5.21 16.48 -9.38
C PRO A 138 -4.49 15.47 -10.26
N VAL A 139 -3.77 15.91 -11.30
CA VAL A 139 -3.05 15.01 -12.20
C VAL A 139 -1.86 14.41 -11.46
N LEU A 140 -1.12 15.23 -10.73
CA LEU A 140 -0.01 14.76 -9.91
C LEU A 140 -0.48 13.80 -8.83
N MET A 141 -1.59 14.11 -8.15
CA MET A 141 -2.19 13.27 -7.12
C MET A 141 -2.58 11.89 -7.67
N VAL A 142 -3.17 11.83 -8.87
CA VAL A 142 -3.47 10.54 -9.52
C VAL A 142 -2.18 9.77 -9.83
N ILE A 143 -1.17 10.41 -10.41
CA ILE A 143 0.08 9.71 -10.74
C ILE A 143 0.76 9.17 -9.48
N THR A 144 0.84 9.98 -8.42
CA THR A 144 1.54 9.61 -7.19
C THR A 144 0.74 8.62 -6.35
N ALA A 145 -0.48 8.95 -5.97
CA ALA A 145 -1.28 8.18 -5.03
C ALA A 145 -1.99 6.99 -5.69
N VAL A 146 -2.45 7.10 -6.94
CA VAL A 146 -3.23 6.03 -7.59
C VAL A 146 -2.34 5.02 -8.34
N ILE A 147 -1.17 5.45 -8.82
CA ILE A 147 -0.30 4.60 -9.64
C ILE A 147 1.00 4.27 -8.91
N MET A 148 1.80 5.28 -8.55
CA MET A 148 3.15 5.04 -8.03
C MET A 148 3.14 4.41 -6.64
N ALA A 149 2.34 4.94 -5.70
CA ALA A 149 2.28 4.41 -4.34
C ALA A 149 1.86 2.94 -4.33
N PRO A 150 0.77 2.52 -5.01
CA PRO A 150 0.41 1.10 -5.11
C PRO A 150 1.53 0.23 -5.70
N ILE A 151 2.24 0.68 -6.73
CA ILE A 151 3.35 -0.11 -7.31
C ILE A 151 4.44 -0.35 -6.26
N PHE A 152 4.95 0.70 -5.64
CA PHE A 152 6.08 0.59 -4.72
C PHE A 152 5.69 -0.10 -3.40
N GLU A 153 4.55 0.27 -2.85
CA GLU A 153 4.07 -0.29 -1.58
C GLU A 153 3.71 -1.77 -1.75
N GLU A 154 3.01 -2.18 -2.80
CA GLU A 154 2.71 -3.60 -2.99
C GLU A 154 3.98 -4.44 -3.23
N ILE A 155 5.01 -3.89 -3.90
CA ILE A 155 6.31 -4.56 -4.01
C ILE A 155 6.93 -4.76 -2.63
N ILE A 156 6.94 -3.75 -1.77
CA ILE A 156 7.55 -3.85 -0.44
C ILE A 156 6.73 -4.75 0.47
N PHE A 157 5.44 -4.47 0.65
CA PHE A 157 4.62 -5.18 1.63
C PHE A 157 4.27 -6.59 1.19
N ARG A 158 3.78 -6.77 -0.05
CA ARG A 158 3.28 -8.08 -0.51
C ARG A 158 4.43 -8.85 -1.14
N GLY A 159 5.19 -8.15 -1.99
CA GLY A 159 6.31 -8.69 -2.72
C GLY A 159 7.45 -9.12 -1.81
N ILE A 160 7.90 -8.29 -0.87
CA ILE A 160 9.10 -8.53 -0.04
C ILE A 160 8.73 -9.05 1.35
N ILE A 161 7.93 -8.32 2.12
CA ILE A 161 7.70 -8.60 3.54
C ILE A 161 6.82 -9.84 3.70
N GLN A 162 5.59 -9.83 3.17
CA GLN A 162 4.65 -10.94 3.28
C GLN A 162 5.21 -12.21 2.64
N LYS A 163 5.70 -12.14 1.39
CA LYS A 163 6.30 -13.29 0.69
C LYS A 163 7.53 -13.82 1.45
N GLY A 164 8.40 -12.94 1.93
CA GLY A 164 9.60 -13.34 2.66
C GLY A 164 9.29 -13.99 4.02
N LEU A 165 8.24 -13.55 4.73
CA LEU A 165 7.76 -14.22 5.95
C LEU A 165 7.20 -15.61 5.64
N MET A 166 6.41 -15.74 4.58
CA MET A 166 5.90 -17.04 4.15
C MET A 166 7.03 -17.99 3.73
N ASN A 167 8.05 -17.50 3.02
CA ASN A 167 9.23 -18.30 2.65
C ASN A 167 10.03 -18.74 3.88
N LYS A 168 9.96 -18.00 4.99
CA LYS A 168 10.54 -18.37 6.29
C LYS A 168 9.74 -19.47 7.01
N GLY A 169 8.58 -19.86 6.48
CA GLY A 169 7.67 -20.83 7.10
C GLY A 169 6.64 -20.21 8.05
N VAL A 170 6.46 -18.89 8.04
CA VAL A 170 5.37 -18.24 8.80
C VAL A 170 4.03 -18.59 8.14
N GLU A 171 3.06 -19.00 8.96
CA GLU A 171 1.70 -19.28 8.51
C GLU A 171 1.12 -18.11 7.69
N PRO A 172 0.46 -18.36 6.55
CA PRO A 172 0.03 -17.30 5.64
C PRO A 172 -0.81 -16.20 6.29
N TRP A 173 -1.73 -16.57 7.19
CA TRP A 173 -2.57 -15.59 7.88
C TRP A 173 -1.77 -14.69 8.82
N LYS A 174 -0.71 -15.20 9.46
CA LYS A 174 0.19 -14.41 10.32
C LYS A 174 1.04 -13.46 9.48
N ALA A 175 1.53 -13.93 8.33
CA ALA A 175 2.30 -13.10 7.39
C ALA A 175 1.44 -11.96 6.81
N ILE A 176 0.18 -12.26 6.45
CA ILE A 176 -0.80 -11.25 6.02
C ILE A 176 -1.04 -10.24 7.14
N LEU A 177 -1.38 -10.70 8.35
CA LEU A 177 -1.67 -9.82 9.48
C LEU A 177 -0.49 -8.90 9.80
N PHE A 178 0.72 -9.45 9.91
CA PHE A 178 1.92 -8.66 10.20
C PHE A 178 2.20 -7.62 9.11
N SER A 179 2.15 -8.03 7.84
CA SER A 179 2.36 -7.10 6.72
C SER A 179 1.30 -6.01 6.66
N SER A 180 0.05 -6.32 7.03
CA SER A 180 -1.07 -5.38 7.01
C SER A 180 -0.99 -4.36 8.15
N LEU A 181 -0.61 -4.80 9.34
CA LEU A 181 -0.35 -3.91 10.48
C LEU A 181 0.79 -2.95 10.19
N LEU A 182 1.89 -3.45 9.60
CA LEU A 182 3.00 -2.60 9.22
C LEU A 182 2.60 -1.62 8.11
N PHE A 183 1.79 -2.07 7.14
CA PHE A 183 1.24 -1.21 6.09
C PHE A 183 0.41 -0.06 6.66
N GLY A 184 -0.47 -0.32 7.64
CA GLY A 184 -1.19 0.75 8.34
C GLY A 184 -0.26 1.65 9.15
N LEU A 185 0.72 1.09 9.84
CA LEU A 185 1.62 1.82 10.73
C LEU A 185 2.49 2.86 10.00
N ILE A 186 2.99 2.53 8.81
CA ILE A 186 3.88 3.43 8.06
C ILE A 186 3.21 4.70 7.54
N HIS A 187 1.87 4.74 7.49
CA HIS A 187 1.14 5.97 7.13
C HIS A 187 1.32 7.06 8.19
N GLY A 188 1.76 6.69 9.40
CA GLY A 188 2.20 7.63 10.43
C GLY A 188 1.08 8.38 11.13
N ASN A 189 -0.19 8.13 10.78
CA ASN A 189 -1.32 8.82 11.39
C ASN A 189 -2.42 7.84 11.88
N PRO A 190 -3.08 8.14 13.02
CA PRO A 190 -4.08 7.26 13.63
C PRO A 190 -5.32 7.01 12.76
N TRP A 191 -5.86 8.03 12.10
CA TRP A 191 -7.12 7.93 11.33
C TRP A 191 -6.99 7.01 10.12
N GLN A 192 -5.82 6.95 9.46
CA GLN A 192 -5.58 6.00 8.37
C GLN A 192 -5.16 4.61 8.85
N PHE A 193 -4.62 4.48 10.07
CA PHE A 193 -4.03 3.21 10.55
C PHE A 193 -4.99 2.02 10.44
N VAL A 194 -6.22 2.16 10.94
CA VAL A 194 -7.20 1.06 10.97
C VAL A 194 -7.68 0.73 9.57
N GLY A 195 -8.11 1.73 8.80
CA GLY A 195 -8.53 1.57 7.40
C GLY A 195 -7.44 0.93 6.54
N ALA A 196 -6.21 1.46 6.58
CA ALA A 196 -5.07 0.92 5.84
C ALA A 196 -4.72 -0.50 6.27
N THR A 197 -4.77 -0.84 7.56
CA THR A 197 -4.56 -2.22 8.04
C THR A 197 -5.61 -3.18 7.48
N LEU A 198 -6.89 -2.79 7.49
CA LEU A 198 -7.99 -3.59 6.98
C LEU A 198 -7.89 -3.81 5.46
N LEU A 199 -7.68 -2.74 4.69
CA LEU A 199 -7.39 -2.81 3.26
C LEU A 199 -6.16 -3.70 3.01
N GLY A 200 -5.14 -3.54 3.85
CA GLY A 200 -3.90 -4.28 3.74
C GLY A 200 -4.09 -5.79 3.87
N GLY A 201 -5.04 -6.22 4.71
CA GLY A 201 -5.45 -7.60 4.86
C GLY A 201 -6.09 -8.17 3.59
N VAL A 202 -6.95 -7.39 2.93
CA VAL A 202 -7.57 -7.78 1.64
C VAL A 202 -6.50 -7.92 0.55
N LEU A 203 -5.61 -6.94 0.43
CA LEU A 203 -4.50 -6.98 -0.53
C LEU A 203 -3.60 -8.20 -0.28
N GLY A 204 -3.27 -8.47 0.98
CA GLY A 204 -2.47 -9.63 1.36
C GLY A 204 -3.17 -10.98 1.09
N LEU A 205 -4.48 -11.06 1.31
CA LEU A 205 -5.30 -12.23 0.99
C LEU A 205 -5.34 -12.48 -0.53
N VAL A 206 -5.59 -11.44 -1.31
CA VAL A 206 -5.63 -11.51 -2.78
C VAL A 206 -4.27 -11.95 -3.32
N TYR A 207 -3.18 -11.36 -2.82
CA TYR A 207 -1.83 -11.78 -3.18
C TYR A 207 -1.56 -13.25 -2.82
N TYR A 208 -1.93 -13.67 -1.61
CA TYR A 208 -1.73 -15.03 -1.15
C TYR A 208 -2.43 -16.07 -2.04
N LYS A 209 -3.66 -15.77 -2.48
CA LYS A 209 -4.47 -16.67 -3.31
C LYS A 209 -4.07 -16.68 -4.78
N THR A 210 -3.74 -15.52 -5.33
CA THR A 210 -3.51 -15.37 -6.78
C THR A 210 -2.05 -15.45 -7.18
N LYS A 211 -1.13 -15.27 -6.22
CA LYS A 211 0.33 -15.21 -6.43
C LYS A 211 0.77 -14.14 -7.44
N SER A 212 -0.09 -13.17 -7.75
CA SER A 212 0.22 -12.06 -8.66
C SER A 212 0.20 -10.75 -7.89
N LEU A 213 1.24 -9.93 -8.05
CA LEU A 213 1.29 -8.57 -7.51
C LEU A 213 0.42 -7.58 -8.30
N LEU A 214 0.08 -7.90 -9.56
CA LEU A 214 -0.76 -7.02 -10.37
C LEU A 214 -2.13 -6.80 -9.71
N LEU A 215 -2.73 -7.84 -9.13
CA LEU A 215 -4.06 -7.76 -8.54
C LEU A 215 -4.12 -6.83 -7.31
N PRO A 216 -3.27 -6.99 -6.27
CA PRO A 216 -3.26 -6.04 -5.16
C PRO A 216 -2.87 -4.64 -5.62
N MET A 217 -1.97 -4.46 -6.60
CA MET A 217 -1.66 -3.13 -7.14
C MET A 217 -2.89 -2.44 -7.74
N LEU A 218 -3.68 -3.16 -8.54
CA LEU A 218 -4.90 -2.63 -9.13
C LEU A 218 -5.97 -2.33 -8.07
N LEU A 219 -6.10 -3.18 -7.05
CA LEU A 219 -7.06 -2.96 -5.96
C LEU A 219 -6.68 -1.78 -5.07
N HIS A 220 -5.40 -1.64 -4.77
CA HIS A 220 -4.88 -0.52 -4.00
C HIS A 220 -5.01 0.78 -4.81
N GLY A 221 -4.65 0.77 -6.09
CA GLY A 221 -4.93 1.89 -6.99
C GLY A 221 -6.42 2.22 -7.07
N PHE A 222 -7.30 1.23 -7.14
CA PHE A 222 -8.75 1.43 -7.10
C PHE A 222 -9.23 2.11 -5.82
N ASN A 223 -8.73 1.68 -4.65
CA ASN A 223 -9.02 2.34 -3.38
C ASN A 223 -8.60 3.82 -3.44
N ASN A 224 -7.36 4.09 -3.84
CA ASN A 224 -6.82 5.44 -3.85
C ASN A 224 -7.54 6.31 -4.88
N LEU A 225 -7.93 5.74 -6.02
CA LEU A 225 -8.72 6.44 -7.04
C LEU A 225 -10.10 6.82 -6.49
N CYS A 226 -10.80 5.89 -5.85
CA CYS A 226 -12.12 6.17 -5.27
C CYS A 226 -12.04 7.27 -4.22
N SER A 227 -11.06 7.22 -3.30
CA SER A 227 -10.84 8.26 -2.30
C SER A 227 -10.47 9.61 -2.94
N THR A 228 -9.63 9.60 -3.98
CA THR A 228 -9.25 10.81 -4.73
C THR A 228 -10.46 11.48 -5.40
N LEU A 229 -11.29 10.67 -6.08
CA LEU A 229 -12.51 11.14 -6.74
C LEU A 229 -13.52 11.65 -5.71
N LEU A 230 -13.68 10.96 -4.59
CA LEU A 230 -14.56 11.36 -3.49
C LEU A 230 -14.20 12.77 -2.99
N VAL A 231 -12.94 12.99 -2.62
CA VAL A 231 -12.47 14.28 -2.11
C VAL A 231 -12.57 15.38 -3.18
N THR A 232 -12.17 15.07 -4.42
CA THR A 232 -12.11 16.07 -5.49
C THR A 232 -13.50 16.55 -5.93
N TYR A 233 -14.45 15.63 -6.12
CA TYR A 233 -15.77 15.94 -6.70
C TYR A 233 -16.86 16.21 -5.66
N THR A 234 -16.78 15.59 -4.48
CA THR A 234 -17.82 15.76 -3.46
C THR A 234 -17.42 16.75 -2.36
N LYS A 235 -16.12 17.04 -2.23
CA LYS A 235 -15.54 17.82 -1.12
C LYS A 235 -15.80 17.22 0.26
N ASN A 236 -16.09 15.91 0.31
CA ASN A 236 -16.20 15.14 1.55
C ASN A 236 -15.05 14.14 1.65
N GLU A 237 -14.74 13.76 2.88
CA GLU A 237 -13.68 12.78 3.19
C GLU A 237 -14.24 11.36 3.41
N SER A 238 -15.57 11.21 3.44
CA SER A 238 -16.27 9.93 3.67
C SER A 238 -17.44 9.73 2.70
N PHE A 239 -17.70 8.47 2.33
CA PHE A 239 -18.84 8.08 1.51
C PHE A 239 -20.17 8.35 2.22
N ALA A 240 -20.23 8.16 3.54
CA ALA A 240 -21.41 8.48 4.35
C ALA A 240 -21.85 9.94 4.19
N GLN A 241 -20.91 10.88 4.30
CA GLN A 241 -21.18 12.31 4.11
C GLN A 241 -21.55 12.63 2.66
N ALA A 242 -20.81 12.08 1.69
CA ALA A 242 -21.07 12.32 0.26
C ALA A 242 -22.46 11.84 -0.18
N PHE A 243 -22.91 10.68 0.32
CA PHE A 243 -24.24 10.14 0.03
C PHE A 243 -25.33 10.63 0.99
N LYS A 244 -24.97 11.41 2.02
CA LYS A 244 -25.88 11.92 3.06
C LYS A 244 -26.67 10.82 3.77
N ILE A 245 -26.00 9.69 4.05
CA ILE A 245 -26.56 8.57 4.79
C ILE A 245 -25.77 8.32 6.08
N PRO A 246 -26.39 7.73 7.12
CA PRO A 246 -25.70 7.39 8.35
C PRO A 246 -24.54 6.40 8.14
N GLU A 247 -23.46 6.54 8.91
CA GLU A 247 -22.26 5.68 8.84
C GLU A 247 -22.57 4.19 9.05
N TRP A 248 -23.57 3.87 9.88
CA TRP A 248 -23.98 2.49 10.13
C TRP A 248 -24.65 1.83 8.90
N GLU A 249 -25.28 2.61 8.02
CA GLU A 249 -25.83 2.09 6.75
C GLU A 249 -24.70 1.70 5.80
N ILE A 250 -23.68 2.56 5.67
CA ILE A 250 -22.44 2.27 4.92
C ILE A 250 -21.76 1.01 5.47
N LEU A 251 -21.67 0.88 6.79
CA LEU A 251 -21.11 -0.31 7.43
C LEU A 251 -21.87 -1.60 7.06
N ILE A 252 -23.20 -1.58 7.13
CA ILE A 252 -24.03 -2.75 6.78
C ILE A 252 -23.80 -3.14 5.31
N ILE A 253 -23.83 -2.17 4.39
CA ILE A 253 -23.55 -2.39 2.97
C ILE A 253 -22.15 -2.99 2.81
N GLY A 254 -21.16 -2.43 3.51
CA GLY A 254 -19.77 -2.91 3.53
C GLY A 254 -19.65 -4.36 3.97
N ILE A 255 -20.27 -4.74 5.08
CA ILE A 255 -20.26 -6.10 5.63
C ILE A 255 -20.90 -7.08 4.64
N VAL A 256 -22.05 -6.73 4.04
CA VAL A 256 -22.75 -7.59 3.08
C VAL A 256 -21.89 -7.81 1.83
N LEU A 257 -21.37 -6.73 1.24
CA LEU A 257 -20.50 -6.80 0.06
C LEU A 257 -19.23 -7.60 0.37
N PHE A 258 -18.50 -7.24 1.42
CA PHE A 258 -17.26 -7.92 1.78
C PHE A 258 -17.50 -9.41 2.04
N SER A 259 -18.48 -9.77 2.87
CA SER A 259 -18.72 -11.17 3.24
C SER A 259 -19.12 -12.03 2.05
N LEU A 260 -20.04 -11.52 1.20
CA LEU A 260 -20.50 -12.24 0.00
C LEU A 260 -19.34 -12.46 -0.98
N PHE A 261 -18.64 -11.39 -1.36
CA PHE A 261 -17.60 -11.48 -2.39
C PHE A 261 -16.33 -12.16 -1.86
N CYS A 262 -16.00 -12.01 -0.58
CA CYS A 262 -14.94 -12.79 0.06
C CYS A 262 -15.26 -14.29 0.05
N TYR A 263 -16.48 -14.68 0.45
CA TYR A 263 -16.91 -16.09 0.39
C TYR A 263 -16.80 -16.66 -1.04
N LEU A 264 -17.33 -15.94 -2.03
CA LEU A 264 -17.26 -16.35 -3.44
C LEU A 264 -15.82 -16.44 -3.95
N PHE A 265 -14.98 -15.45 -3.61
CA PHE A 265 -13.56 -15.42 -3.95
C PHE A 265 -12.83 -16.62 -3.36
N MET A 266 -13.06 -16.92 -2.08
CA MET A 266 -12.44 -18.03 -1.36
C MET A 266 -12.88 -19.40 -1.90
N LYS A 267 -14.15 -19.55 -2.27
CA LYS A 267 -14.70 -20.78 -2.85
C LYS A 267 -14.11 -21.06 -4.24
N LYS A 268 -13.98 -20.02 -5.06
CA LYS A 268 -13.50 -20.15 -6.45
C LYS A 268 -11.97 -20.23 -6.55
N ASN A 269 -11.25 -19.43 -5.77
CA ASN A 269 -9.80 -19.37 -5.76
C ASN A 269 -9.24 -20.25 -4.63
N LYS A 270 -9.13 -21.55 -4.93
CA LYS A 270 -8.35 -22.46 -4.09
C LYS A 270 -6.88 -22.03 -4.12
N VAL A 271 -6.19 -22.16 -2.98
CA VAL A 271 -4.76 -21.82 -2.90
C VAL A 271 -4.02 -22.67 -3.93
N HIS A 272 -3.42 -22.04 -4.94
CA HIS A 272 -2.51 -22.74 -5.84
C HIS A 272 -1.17 -22.89 -5.12
N TYR A 273 -0.87 -24.11 -4.67
CA TYR A 273 0.45 -24.50 -4.15
C TYR A 273 1.48 -24.66 -5.30
N SER A 274 1.47 -23.77 -6.28
CA SER A 274 2.53 -23.74 -7.29
C SER A 274 3.67 -22.89 -6.75
N ASP A 275 4.65 -23.56 -6.15
CA ASP A 275 5.95 -22.97 -5.82
C ASP A 275 6.60 -22.39 -7.08
N ILE A 276 6.95 -21.10 -7.02
CA ILE A 276 7.97 -20.48 -7.89
C ILE A 276 9.30 -20.52 -7.14
#